data_AF-A0A1S8B2J8-F1
#
_entry.id   AF-A0A1S8B2J8-F1
#
_cell.length_a   1.000
_cell.length_b   1.000
_cell.length_c   1.000
_cell.angle_alpha   90.00
_cell.angle_beta   90.00
_cell.angle_gamma   90.00
#
_symmetry.space_group_name_H-M   'P 1'
#
loop_
_entity.id
_entity.type
_entity.pdbx_description
1 polymer ?
#
loop_
_entity_poly.entity_id
_entity_poly.type
_entity_poly.pdbx_seq_one_letter_code
_entity_poly.pdbx_strand_id
1 'polypeptide(L)'
;MPGRNPFSESSVPLQSSGGPSEPPPYAAHAPESGEKMAGPSKWNPKSWGLKTKIGVAVGVAAVIVAIICGAYFGVRNNQYPNYSKLNYSLQKTYEGTSFFDDWDYFNTYDPTAGWVHYVDNATAASMNLTYATSSKAVVKVDTSENGESASTGRKSVRITSRDTWNSGLFIFDITHSPYGCGTWPAVWLSDPYSWPTNGEIDVMEGVNQISDNKNQMTLHTTNNCKMDRKRKQSGTTIHENCWNGTNDNAGCGVYGSSTSMGQGFNNVGGGVYAVEWRDAGIRIWHFERDSIPDDVDSSTASTPDPSTWGEASADFPGTDCDIGSHFRNMSIVVNIDLCGSWAGSDAVYTDQDECPGTCTSYVTNNATQFEKAYWEFNSFRVYTAASEAAASTAAGGSTATSTAVGQSSVATTSAVATTSAVQQGPGGDQNNNNNNNNNNNNNGGG
;
A
#
# COMPACT_ATOMS: atom_id res chain seq x y z
N MET A 1 12.43 -5.86 60.94
CA MET A 1 13.21 -6.16 62.14
C MET A 1 14.60 -5.55 62.00
N PRO A 2 15.16 -4.97 63.07
CA PRO A 2 16.38 -4.16 63.06
C PRO A 2 17.63 -4.97 63.46
N GLY A 3 18.82 -4.44 63.19
CA GLY A 3 20.08 -4.91 63.80
C GLY A 3 21.30 -4.46 63.00
N ARG A 4 21.92 -3.32 63.33
CA ARG A 4 23.04 -3.15 64.29
C ARG A 4 24.42 -3.24 63.62
N ASN A 5 25.05 -2.07 63.48
CA ASN A 5 26.48 -1.75 63.74
C ASN A 5 27.10 -2.59 64.91
N PRO A 6 28.41 -2.58 65.24
CA PRO A 6 29.51 -1.67 64.82
C PRO A 6 30.96 -2.28 64.75
N PHE A 7 31.94 -1.45 64.34
CA PHE A 7 33.34 -1.28 64.82
C PHE A 7 34.31 -2.44 65.18
N SER A 8 35.56 -2.22 64.72
CA SER A 8 36.83 -2.22 65.47
C SER A 8 37.76 -3.45 65.44
N GLU A 9 39.06 -3.09 65.47
CA GLU A 9 40.28 -3.80 65.91
C GLU A 9 41.26 -4.12 64.77
N SER A 10 42.35 -3.36 64.57
CA SER A 10 43.55 -3.20 65.43
C SER A 10 44.21 -4.53 65.80
N SER A 11 45.30 -4.86 65.12
CA SER A 11 46.37 -5.69 65.69
C SER A 11 47.67 -5.49 64.92
N VAL A 12 48.58 -4.72 65.52
CA VAL A 12 50.03 -4.80 65.32
C VAL A 12 50.58 -5.73 66.41
N PRO A 13 51.58 -6.56 66.11
CA PRO A 13 52.84 -6.50 66.86
C PRO A 13 54.05 -6.58 65.90
N LEU A 14 54.99 -5.63 65.93
CA LEU A 14 56.12 -5.47 66.86
C LEU A 14 57.01 -6.72 67.00
N GLN A 15 58.23 -6.61 66.46
CA GLN A 15 59.55 -6.97 67.05
C GLN A 15 60.57 -7.11 65.90
N SER A 16 61.85 -6.73 65.99
CA SER A 16 62.64 -6.12 67.05
C SER A 16 64.03 -5.78 66.47
N SER A 17 64.59 -4.67 66.95
CA SER A 17 66.00 -4.43 67.33
C SER A 17 67.17 -4.61 66.36
N GLY A 18 67.96 -3.54 66.27
CA GLY A 18 69.40 -3.51 65.99
C GLY A 18 69.75 -2.17 65.34
N GLY A 19 70.18 -1.13 66.06
CA GLY A 19 71.46 -1.03 66.76
C GLY A 19 72.39 -0.11 65.93
N PRO A 20 73.17 0.81 66.54
CA PRO A 20 73.54 2.09 65.92
C PRO A 20 74.91 2.10 65.21
N SER A 21 75.08 2.96 64.21
CA SER A 21 76.41 3.42 63.78
C SER A 21 76.35 4.81 63.13
N GLU A 22 77.33 5.63 63.52
CA GLU A 22 77.57 7.07 63.31
C GLU A 22 77.75 7.57 61.85
N PRO A 23 77.79 8.91 61.64
CA PRO A 23 77.44 9.60 60.39
C PRO A 23 78.64 10.03 59.55
N PRO A 24 78.40 10.51 58.31
CA PRO A 24 79.27 11.56 57.75
C PRO A 24 78.45 12.62 56.94
N PRO A 25 79.07 13.68 56.39
CA PRO A 25 79.31 14.94 57.09
C PRO A 25 78.57 16.13 56.44
N TYR A 26 78.59 17.23 57.17
CA TYR A 26 78.18 18.58 56.79
C TYR A 26 78.83 19.05 55.47
N ALA A 27 78.00 19.48 54.52
CA ALA A 27 78.39 20.33 53.40
C ALA A 27 77.48 21.58 53.38
N ALA A 28 78.11 22.71 53.06
CA ALA A 28 77.74 24.07 53.44
C ALA A 28 76.49 24.67 52.75
N HIS A 29 76.00 25.74 53.41
CA HIS A 29 74.86 26.59 53.07
C HIS A 29 74.89 27.26 51.68
N ALA A 30 73.71 27.35 51.04
CA ALA A 30 73.01 28.56 50.52
C ALA A 30 72.02 28.19 49.38
N PRO A 31 70.97 28.97 49.04
CA PRO A 31 70.16 29.92 49.83
C PRO A 31 68.64 29.57 49.77
N GLU A 32 67.81 30.43 50.36
CA GLU A 32 66.35 30.38 50.45
C GLU A 32 65.59 30.33 49.10
N SER A 33 64.41 29.70 49.19
CA SER A 33 63.16 29.98 48.46
C SER A 33 63.22 30.08 46.93
N GLY A 34 62.99 28.95 46.27
CA GLY A 34 62.29 28.92 44.98
C GLY A 34 60.90 28.36 45.19
N GLU A 35 59.86 29.21 45.13
CA GLU A 35 58.50 28.75 44.86
C GLU A 35 58.57 27.77 43.68
N LYS A 36 58.11 26.53 43.87
CA LYS A 36 57.80 25.66 42.74
C LYS A 36 56.71 26.38 41.96
N MET A 37 57.07 27.06 40.87
CA MET A 37 56.08 27.60 39.94
C MET A 37 55.13 26.44 39.61
N ALA A 38 53.86 26.59 39.98
CA ALA A 38 52.83 25.63 39.63
C ALA A 38 52.91 25.43 38.12
N GLY A 39 53.24 24.21 37.69
CA GLY A 39 53.27 23.86 36.28
C GLY A 39 51.94 24.28 35.61
N PRO A 40 51.94 24.60 34.31
CA PRO A 40 50.76 25.11 33.62
C PRO A 40 49.53 24.25 33.96
N SER A 41 48.49 24.89 34.51
CA SER A 41 47.31 24.19 35.01
C SER A 41 46.68 23.36 33.88
N LYS A 42 46.46 22.07 34.15
CA LYS A 42 45.76 21.15 33.22
C LYS A 42 44.34 21.63 32.90
N TRP A 43 43.78 22.51 33.71
CA TRP A 43 42.41 23.02 33.62
C TRP A 43 42.30 24.46 33.13
N ASN A 44 43.43 25.14 32.84
CA ASN A 44 43.43 26.50 32.30
C ASN A 44 43.75 26.48 30.79
N PRO A 45 42.78 26.74 29.89
CA PRO A 45 42.97 26.73 28.44
C PRO A 45 44.07 27.71 27.97
N LYS A 46 44.34 28.78 28.74
CA LYS A 46 45.38 29.76 28.41
C LYS A 46 46.79 29.16 28.51
N SER A 47 47.00 28.18 29.40
CA SER A 47 48.31 27.54 29.63
C SER A 47 48.54 26.27 28.80
N TRP A 48 47.58 25.87 27.96
CA TRP A 48 47.73 24.70 27.08
C TRP A 48 48.65 24.96 25.88
N GLY A 49 49.46 23.95 25.55
CA GLY A 49 50.24 23.93 24.30
C GLY A 49 49.35 23.83 23.06
N LEU A 50 49.86 24.26 21.90
CA LEU A 50 49.11 24.33 20.65
C LEU A 50 48.47 22.98 20.25
N LYS A 51 49.19 21.87 20.43
CA LYS A 51 48.69 20.51 20.15
C LYS A 51 47.47 20.14 21.00
N THR A 52 47.47 20.49 22.30
CA THR A 52 46.35 20.27 23.21
C THR A 52 45.15 21.14 22.82
N LYS A 53 45.37 22.40 22.47
CA LYS A 53 44.31 23.30 21.98
C LYS A 53 43.66 22.77 20.69
N ILE A 54 44.48 22.30 19.74
CA ILE A 54 43.98 21.68 18.50
C ILE A 54 43.22 20.40 18.82
N GLY A 55 43.75 19.50 19.66
CA GLY A 55 43.07 18.26 20.04
C GLY A 55 41.71 18.49 20.70
N VAL A 56 41.62 19.46 21.62
CA VAL A 56 40.35 19.84 22.25
C VAL A 56 39.41 20.49 21.24
N ALA A 57 39.89 21.37 20.35
CA ALA A 57 39.06 21.98 19.31
C ALA A 57 38.50 20.93 18.34
N VAL A 58 39.31 19.96 17.92
CA VAL A 58 38.87 18.82 17.09
C VAL A 58 37.86 17.96 17.85
N GLY A 59 38.11 17.68 19.14
CA GLY A 59 37.16 16.95 19.99
C GLY A 59 35.81 17.66 20.13
N VAL A 60 35.82 18.97 20.38
CA VAL A 60 34.61 19.80 20.44
C VAL A 60 33.89 19.82 19.09
N ALA A 61 34.62 19.99 17.98
CA ALA A 61 34.03 19.95 16.64
C ALA A 61 33.38 18.61 16.33
N ALA A 62 34.02 17.49 16.69
CA ALA A 62 33.46 16.15 16.53
C ALA A 62 32.17 15.96 17.35
N VAL A 63 32.14 16.45 18.60
CA VAL A 63 30.93 16.41 19.45
C VAL A 63 29.81 17.26 18.84
N ILE A 64 30.11 18.47 18.35
CA ILE A 64 29.12 19.33 17.69
C ILE A 64 28.55 18.64 16.45
N VAL A 65 29.41 18.06 15.60
CA VAL A 65 28.97 17.31 14.41
C VAL A 65 28.08 16.14 14.81
N ALA A 66 28.45 15.37 15.84
CA ALA A 66 27.63 14.25 16.32
C ALA A 66 26.25 14.72 16.82
N ILE A 67 26.18 15.84 17.55
CA ILE A 67 24.91 16.42 18.00
C ILE A 67 24.06 16.88 16.81
N ILE A 68 24.65 17.57 15.84
CA ILE A 68 23.94 18.04 14.64
C ILE A 68 23.43 16.86 13.82
N CYS A 69 24.26 15.85 13.56
CA CYS A 69 23.85 14.63 12.87
C CYS A 69 22.74 13.91 13.63
N GLY A 70 22.88 13.73 14.95
CA GLY A 70 21.85 13.11 15.78
C GLY A 70 20.51 13.85 15.74
N ALA A 71 20.55 15.19 15.85
CA ALA A 71 19.35 16.02 15.73
C ALA A 71 18.73 15.97 14.32
N TYR A 72 19.56 16.02 13.27
CA TYR A 72 19.12 15.94 11.88
C TYR A 72 18.43 14.60 11.60
N PHE A 73 19.07 13.47 11.93
CA PHE A 73 18.48 12.15 11.73
C PHE A 73 17.27 11.94 12.64
N GLY A 74 17.28 12.45 13.87
CA GLY A 74 16.12 12.40 14.77
C GLY A 74 14.90 13.15 14.21
N VAL A 75 15.10 14.36 13.69
CA VAL A 75 14.03 15.14 13.05
C VAL A 75 13.55 14.44 11.78
N ARG A 76 14.47 14.04 10.90
CA ARG A 76 14.15 13.36 9.64
C ARG A 76 13.38 12.06 9.85
N ASN A 77 13.84 11.20 10.77
CA ASN A 77 13.18 9.91 11.03
C ASN A 77 11.80 10.07 11.68
N ASN A 78 11.57 11.17 12.39
CA ASN A 78 10.30 11.46 13.05
C ASN A 78 9.37 12.37 12.21
N GLN A 79 9.74 12.69 10.95
CA GLN A 79 8.86 13.39 10.02
C GLN A 79 7.58 12.57 9.80
N TYR A 80 6.45 13.27 9.81
CA TYR A 80 5.14 12.69 9.60
C TYR A 80 4.22 13.74 8.96
N PRO A 81 3.41 13.38 7.96
CA PRO A 81 2.48 14.30 7.30
C PRO A 81 1.42 14.80 8.27
N ASN A 82 0.87 15.99 8.00
CA ASN A 82 -0.30 16.47 8.71
C ASN A 82 -1.58 16.00 8.01
N TYR A 83 -2.26 15.03 8.63
CA TYR A 83 -3.56 14.54 8.20
C TYR A 83 -4.68 15.43 8.74
N SER A 84 -4.68 16.71 8.36
CA SER A 84 -5.73 17.65 8.78
C SER A 84 -7.11 17.17 8.33
N LYS A 85 -8.14 17.48 9.12
CA LYS A 85 -9.52 17.14 8.80
C LYS A 85 -9.90 17.67 7.41
N LEU A 86 -10.53 16.80 6.61
CA LEU A 86 -11.14 17.13 5.33
C LEU A 86 -12.65 16.90 5.41
N ASN A 87 -13.41 17.64 4.62
CA ASN A 87 -14.85 17.43 4.49
C ASN A 87 -15.09 16.56 3.25
N TYR A 88 -15.43 15.30 3.47
CA TYR A 88 -15.74 14.34 2.43
C TYR A 88 -17.20 14.46 1.97
N SER A 89 -17.46 14.23 0.70
CA SER A 89 -18.82 14.20 0.12
C SER A 89 -18.98 12.97 -0.75
N LEU A 90 -20.08 12.24 -0.56
CA LEU A 90 -20.37 11.02 -1.31
C LEU A 90 -20.45 11.32 -2.81
N GLN A 91 -19.72 10.54 -3.61
CA GLN A 91 -19.70 10.65 -5.07
C GLN A 91 -20.35 9.43 -5.72
N LYS A 92 -20.08 8.24 -5.19
CA LYS A 92 -20.52 6.98 -5.79
C LYS A 92 -20.89 5.96 -4.72
N THR A 93 -21.95 5.21 -4.98
CA THR A 93 -22.33 4.02 -4.22
C THR A 93 -22.53 2.86 -5.20
N TYR A 94 -21.92 1.71 -4.89
CA TYR A 94 -22.19 0.42 -5.53
C TYR A 94 -22.90 -0.46 -4.50
N GLU A 95 -24.21 -0.69 -4.67
CA GLU A 95 -25.03 -1.48 -3.75
C GLU A 95 -26.28 -2.03 -4.45
N GLY A 96 -26.99 -2.91 -3.74
CA GLY A 96 -28.27 -3.45 -4.19
C GLY A 96 -28.18 -4.23 -5.50
N THR A 97 -29.30 -4.36 -6.20
CA THR A 97 -29.38 -5.15 -7.45
C THR A 97 -28.57 -4.54 -8.59
N SER A 98 -28.20 -3.26 -8.49
CA SER A 98 -27.38 -2.53 -9.46
C SER A 98 -25.88 -2.57 -9.17
N PHE A 99 -25.43 -3.34 -8.16
CA PHE A 99 -24.02 -3.34 -7.75
C PHE A 99 -23.06 -3.52 -8.94
N PHE A 100 -23.39 -4.40 -9.88
CA PHE A 100 -22.54 -4.76 -11.02
C PHE A 100 -22.77 -3.95 -12.30
N ASP A 101 -23.61 -2.92 -12.30
CA ASP A 101 -24.00 -2.20 -13.54
C ASP A 101 -22.83 -1.39 -14.15
N ASP A 102 -21.95 -0.86 -13.30
CA ASP A 102 -20.84 0.03 -13.66
C ASP A 102 -19.46 -0.66 -13.62
N TRP A 103 -19.44 -1.95 -13.93
CA TRP A 103 -18.22 -2.77 -13.92
C TRP A 103 -17.96 -3.41 -15.28
N ASP A 104 -16.68 -3.52 -15.61
CA ASP A 104 -16.20 -4.31 -16.74
C ASP A 104 -15.66 -5.65 -16.23
N TYR A 105 -15.95 -6.72 -16.96
CA TYR A 105 -15.52 -8.08 -16.64
C TYR A 105 -14.27 -8.40 -17.46
N PHE A 106 -13.14 -8.56 -16.77
CA PHE A 106 -11.91 -9.02 -17.38
C PHE A 106 -12.07 -10.50 -17.74
N ASN A 107 -11.75 -10.86 -18.98
CA ASN A 107 -11.98 -12.20 -19.52
C ASN A 107 -10.80 -12.71 -20.37
N THR A 108 -9.59 -12.23 -20.05
CA THR A 108 -8.35 -12.66 -20.69
C THR A 108 -7.45 -13.41 -19.71
N TYR A 109 -6.27 -13.83 -20.16
CA TYR A 109 -5.28 -14.48 -19.30
C TYR A 109 -4.90 -13.60 -18.11
N ASP A 110 -4.75 -14.26 -16.96
CA ASP A 110 -4.37 -13.60 -15.73
C ASP A 110 -2.92 -13.06 -15.78
N PRO A 111 -2.69 -11.77 -15.50
CA PRO A 111 -1.34 -11.18 -15.50
C PRO A 111 -0.38 -11.77 -14.45
N THR A 112 -0.92 -12.37 -13.39
CA THR A 112 -0.17 -13.01 -12.29
C THR A 112 0.08 -14.50 -12.53
N ALA A 113 -0.19 -14.98 -13.75
CA ALA A 113 0.00 -16.36 -14.20
C ALA A 113 -0.83 -17.39 -13.42
N GLY A 114 -1.99 -16.98 -12.91
CA GLY A 114 -2.96 -17.82 -12.23
C GLY A 114 -3.45 -19.02 -13.05
N TRP A 115 -3.77 -20.11 -12.37
CA TRP A 115 -4.54 -21.25 -12.87
C TRP A 115 -6.05 -20.97 -12.82
N VAL A 116 -6.41 -19.82 -13.36
CA VAL A 116 -7.76 -19.26 -13.37
C VAL A 116 -8.23 -19.06 -14.80
N HIS A 117 -9.53 -19.20 -15.01
CA HIS A 117 -10.19 -18.80 -16.25
C HIS A 117 -11.19 -17.68 -15.93
N TYR A 118 -10.78 -16.43 -16.09
CA TYR A 118 -11.70 -15.31 -15.88
C TYR A 118 -12.76 -15.28 -16.97
N VAL A 119 -14.03 -15.30 -16.56
CA VAL A 119 -15.17 -15.34 -17.48
C VAL A 119 -15.81 -13.96 -17.69
N ASP A 120 -16.46 -13.79 -18.84
CA ASP A 120 -17.26 -12.61 -19.11
C ASP A 120 -18.55 -12.54 -18.26
N ASN A 121 -19.23 -11.41 -18.30
CA ASN A 121 -20.47 -11.16 -17.54
C ASN A 121 -21.56 -12.20 -17.86
N ALA A 122 -21.77 -12.51 -19.14
CA ALA A 122 -22.82 -13.45 -19.56
C ALA A 122 -22.59 -14.86 -18.98
N THR A 123 -21.34 -15.33 -19.02
CA THR A 123 -20.94 -16.61 -18.45
C THR A 123 -21.03 -16.57 -16.93
N ALA A 124 -20.52 -15.52 -16.28
CA ALA A 124 -20.61 -15.33 -14.84
C ALA A 124 -22.07 -15.39 -14.35
N ALA A 125 -22.99 -14.70 -15.02
CA ALA A 125 -24.42 -14.74 -14.71
C ALA A 125 -25.02 -16.15 -14.92
N SER A 126 -24.70 -16.81 -16.04
CA SER A 126 -25.22 -18.15 -16.34
C SER A 126 -24.77 -19.23 -15.35
N MET A 127 -23.55 -19.08 -14.82
CA MET A 127 -22.95 -19.99 -13.84
C MET A 127 -23.15 -19.49 -12.40
N ASN A 128 -23.89 -18.38 -12.22
CA ASN A 128 -24.13 -17.75 -10.93
C ASN A 128 -22.84 -17.36 -10.18
N LEU A 129 -21.75 -17.05 -10.89
CA LEU A 129 -20.47 -16.63 -10.32
C LEU A 129 -20.50 -15.17 -9.84
N THR A 130 -21.38 -14.35 -10.40
CA THR A 130 -21.77 -13.06 -9.84
C THR A 130 -23.28 -12.93 -9.76
N TYR A 131 -23.76 -12.35 -8.67
CA TYR A 131 -25.17 -11.97 -8.52
C TYR A 131 -25.33 -10.91 -7.43
N ALA A 132 -26.34 -10.06 -7.59
CA ALA A 132 -26.69 -9.04 -6.62
C ALA A 132 -28.18 -9.11 -6.25
N THR A 133 -28.45 -8.82 -4.99
CA THR A 133 -29.78 -8.76 -4.38
C THR A 133 -30.00 -7.36 -3.82
N SER A 134 -31.15 -7.07 -3.21
CA SER A 134 -31.39 -5.77 -2.58
C SER A 134 -30.42 -5.43 -1.46
N SER A 135 -29.74 -6.41 -0.85
CA SER A 135 -28.88 -6.20 0.32
C SER A 135 -27.45 -6.70 0.17
N LYS A 136 -27.14 -7.46 -0.89
CA LYS A 136 -25.85 -8.14 -1.03
C LYS A 136 -25.43 -8.31 -2.47
N ALA A 137 -24.14 -8.21 -2.75
CA ALA A 137 -23.50 -8.59 -4.00
C ALA A 137 -22.44 -9.68 -3.75
N VAL A 138 -22.33 -10.64 -4.67
CA VAL A 138 -21.43 -11.80 -4.54
C VAL A 138 -20.58 -11.96 -5.78
N VAL A 139 -19.30 -12.29 -5.55
CA VAL A 139 -18.34 -12.72 -6.58
C VAL A 139 -17.72 -14.03 -6.10
N LYS A 140 -17.78 -15.10 -6.88
CA LYS A 140 -17.31 -16.43 -6.44
C LYS A 140 -16.63 -17.24 -7.53
N VAL A 141 -15.83 -18.21 -7.08
CA VAL A 141 -15.19 -19.23 -7.91
C VAL A 141 -16.19 -20.34 -8.28
N ASP A 142 -16.02 -20.96 -9.45
CA ASP A 142 -16.79 -22.14 -9.83
C ASP A 142 -16.51 -23.34 -8.91
N THR A 143 -17.59 -23.95 -8.41
CA THR A 143 -17.55 -25.11 -7.51
C THR A 143 -18.09 -26.39 -8.14
N SER A 144 -18.31 -26.41 -9.47
CA SER A 144 -18.97 -27.52 -10.16
C SER A 144 -18.09 -28.30 -11.14
N GLU A 145 -17.12 -27.66 -11.80
CA GLU A 145 -16.33 -28.29 -12.85
C GLU A 145 -15.01 -28.87 -12.32
N ASN A 146 -14.60 -30.02 -12.85
CA ASN A 146 -13.33 -30.69 -12.54
C ASN A 146 -12.66 -31.25 -13.79
N GLY A 147 -11.37 -31.60 -13.67
CA GLY A 147 -10.63 -32.32 -14.71
C GLY A 147 -10.58 -31.53 -16.00
N GLU A 148 -11.03 -32.13 -17.11
CA GLU A 148 -10.97 -31.51 -18.44
C GLU A 148 -11.75 -30.20 -18.53
N SER A 149 -12.86 -30.05 -17.80
CA SER A 149 -13.64 -28.80 -17.80
C SER A 149 -12.92 -27.63 -17.10
N ALA A 150 -11.87 -27.91 -16.32
CA ALA A 150 -11.03 -26.93 -15.65
C ALA A 150 -9.56 -27.00 -16.12
N SER A 151 -9.29 -27.63 -17.28
CA SER A 151 -7.93 -27.89 -17.78
C SER A 151 -7.17 -26.63 -18.20
N THR A 152 -7.88 -25.52 -18.42
CA THR A 152 -7.33 -24.20 -18.75
C THR A 152 -7.36 -23.23 -17.56
N GLY A 153 -7.62 -23.74 -16.35
CA GLY A 153 -7.87 -22.95 -15.16
C GLY A 153 -9.33 -23.06 -14.70
N ARG A 154 -9.56 -22.91 -13.40
CA ARG A 154 -10.91 -22.93 -12.82
C ARG A 154 -11.57 -21.57 -13.04
N LYS A 155 -12.86 -21.60 -13.39
CA LYS A 155 -13.61 -20.37 -13.70
C LYS A 155 -13.75 -19.49 -12.47
N SER A 156 -13.47 -18.20 -12.66
CA SER A 156 -13.59 -17.16 -11.65
C SER A 156 -13.92 -15.83 -12.33
N VAL A 157 -13.98 -14.75 -11.54
CA VAL A 157 -14.36 -13.43 -12.03
C VAL A 157 -13.37 -12.38 -11.53
N ARG A 158 -13.00 -11.47 -12.44
CA ARG A 158 -12.31 -10.20 -12.14
C ARG A 158 -13.14 -9.07 -12.71
N ILE A 159 -13.61 -8.19 -11.85
CA ILE A 159 -14.35 -6.99 -12.23
C ILE A 159 -13.53 -5.74 -11.95
N THR A 160 -13.65 -4.73 -12.81
CA THR A 160 -13.01 -3.42 -12.68
C THR A 160 -14.06 -2.33 -12.81
N SER A 161 -14.10 -1.39 -11.87
CA SER A 161 -15.07 -0.28 -11.92
C SER A 161 -14.75 0.63 -13.11
N ARG A 162 -15.81 1.11 -13.78
CA ARG A 162 -15.66 2.08 -14.88
C ARG A 162 -15.30 3.48 -14.38
N ASP A 163 -15.75 3.84 -13.19
CA ASP A 163 -15.36 5.08 -12.54
C ASP A 163 -13.88 5.01 -12.11
N THR A 164 -13.16 6.10 -12.33
CA THR A 164 -11.76 6.25 -11.92
C THR A 164 -11.57 7.43 -10.98
N TRP A 165 -10.56 7.35 -10.12
CA TRP A 165 -10.33 8.30 -9.03
C TRP A 165 -8.85 8.73 -8.97
N ASN A 166 -8.60 9.96 -8.52
CA ASN A 166 -7.24 10.49 -8.32
C ASN A 166 -6.91 10.76 -6.84
N SER A 167 -7.91 10.65 -5.98
CA SER A 167 -7.86 10.74 -4.52
C SER A 167 -9.25 10.40 -4.01
N GLY A 168 -9.39 10.13 -2.72
CA GLY A 168 -10.69 9.89 -2.13
C GLY A 168 -10.66 9.19 -0.79
N LEU A 169 -11.85 8.98 -0.25
CA LEU A 169 -12.12 8.10 0.86
C LEU A 169 -13.03 6.97 0.35
N PHE A 170 -12.51 5.75 0.38
CA PHE A 170 -13.20 4.55 -0.10
C PHE A 170 -13.63 3.73 1.10
N ILE A 171 -14.90 3.35 1.14
CA ILE A 171 -15.49 2.54 2.20
C ILE A 171 -16.01 1.25 1.57
N PHE A 172 -15.39 0.14 1.92
CA PHE A 172 -15.75 -1.20 1.46
C PHE A 172 -16.42 -1.96 2.62
N ASP A 173 -17.73 -2.15 2.55
CA ASP A 173 -18.47 -2.95 3.52
C ASP A 173 -18.61 -4.40 3.04
N ILE A 174 -17.86 -5.30 3.68
CA ILE A 174 -17.64 -6.68 3.25
C ILE A 174 -18.07 -7.63 4.37
N THR A 175 -18.94 -8.59 4.07
CA THR A 175 -19.46 -9.56 5.04
C THR A 175 -18.78 -10.92 4.95
N HIS A 176 -18.16 -11.24 3.82
CA HIS A 176 -17.41 -12.48 3.63
C HIS A 176 -16.21 -12.27 2.70
N SER A 177 -15.07 -12.82 3.09
CA SER A 177 -13.84 -12.88 2.29
C SER A 177 -13.52 -14.32 1.86
N PRO A 178 -13.04 -14.55 0.62
CA PRO A 178 -12.62 -15.86 0.14
C PRO A 178 -11.42 -16.38 0.92
N TYR A 179 -11.35 -17.71 1.10
CA TYR A 179 -10.14 -18.40 1.54
C TYR A 179 -10.20 -19.89 1.15
N GLY A 180 -9.04 -20.52 1.10
CA GLY A 180 -8.87 -21.95 0.80
C GLY A 180 -7.64 -22.20 -0.07
N CYS A 181 -7.10 -23.42 0.00
CA CYS A 181 -5.91 -23.80 -0.78
C CYS A 181 -6.05 -23.44 -2.26
N GLY A 182 -5.04 -22.75 -2.77
CA GLY A 182 -4.96 -22.27 -4.15
C GLY A 182 -5.68 -20.96 -4.42
N THR A 183 -6.39 -20.34 -3.47
CA THR A 183 -7.06 -19.04 -3.70
C THR A 183 -6.11 -17.86 -3.60
N TRP A 184 -6.34 -16.82 -4.41
CA TRP A 184 -5.69 -15.52 -4.30
C TRP A 184 -6.72 -14.40 -4.52
N PRO A 185 -7.55 -14.11 -3.51
CA PRO A 185 -8.55 -13.06 -3.57
C PRO A 185 -7.98 -11.67 -3.34
N ALA A 186 -8.50 -10.67 -4.07
CA ALA A 186 -8.12 -9.27 -3.88
C ALA A 186 -9.30 -8.28 -4.03
N VAL A 187 -9.31 -7.25 -3.19
CA VAL A 187 -10.00 -5.97 -3.38
C VAL A 187 -8.94 -4.88 -3.36
N TRP A 188 -8.79 -4.17 -4.47
CA TRP A 188 -7.63 -3.29 -4.70
C TRP A 188 -7.99 -2.12 -5.61
N LEU A 189 -7.11 -1.12 -5.66
CA LEU A 189 -7.23 0.02 -6.57
C LEU A 189 -6.03 0.04 -7.53
N SER A 190 -6.29 0.19 -8.82
CA SER A 190 -5.24 0.24 -9.84
C SER A 190 -5.71 0.96 -11.10
N ASP A 191 -4.76 1.37 -11.95
CA ASP A 191 -4.99 1.64 -13.37
C ASP A 191 -4.42 0.46 -14.18
N PRO A 192 -5.27 -0.53 -14.53
CA PRO A 192 -4.79 -1.75 -15.19
C PRO A 192 -4.09 -1.51 -16.53
N TYR A 193 -4.35 -0.37 -17.20
CA TYR A 193 -3.75 -0.04 -18.48
C TYR A 193 -2.39 0.65 -18.36
N SER A 194 -2.08 1.18 -17.18
CA SER A 194 -0.87 1.97 -16.92
C SER A 194 0.00 1.39 -15.80
N TRP A 195 -0.34 0.22 -15.26
CA TRP A 195 0.42 -0.42 -14.19
C TRP A 195 1.89 -0.69 -14.59
N PRO A 196 2.89 -0.47 -13.71
CA PRO A 196 2.80 0.06 -12.34
C PRO A 196 2.92 1.60 -12.28
N THR A 197 2.90 2.29 -13.42
CA THR A 197 3.19 3.74 -13.52
C THR A 197 2.22 4.58 -12.71
N ASN A 198 0.96 4.18 -12.66
CA ASN A 198 -0.12 4.83 -11.92
C ASN A 198 -0.42 4.15 -10.57
N GLY A 199 0.45 3.22 -10.15
CA GLY A 199 0.41 2.60 -8.83
C GLY A 199 -0.64 1.50 -8.66
N GLU A 200 -0.63 0.93 -7.47
CA GLU A 200 -1.55 -0.11 -7.00
C GLU A 200 -1.69 0.00 -5.47
N ILE A 201 -2.93 -0.09 -4.98
CA ILE A 201 -3.27 -0.08 -3.55
C ILE A 201 -4.06 -1.36 -3.25
N ASP A 202 -3.41 -2.33 -2.63
CA ASP A 202 -4.03 -3.58 -2.20
C ASP A 202 -4.69 -3.36 -0.85
N VAL A 203 -6.03 -3.34 -0.85
CA VAL A 203 -6.83 -3.02 0.34
C VAL A 203 -7.09 -4.28 1.13
N MET A 204 -7.53 -5.33 0.46
CA MET A 204 -7.62 -6.68 1.00
C MET A 204 -6.98 -7.66 0.03
N GLU A 205 -5.92 -8.34 0.46
CA GLU A 205 -5.22 -9.32 -0.34
C GLU A 205 -4.62 -10.42 0.55
N GLY A 206 -4.68 -11.64 0.06
CA GLY A 206 -4.14 -12.81 0.75
C GLY A 206 -4.15 -14.02 -0.18
N VAL A 207 -3.53 -15.10 0.27
CA VAL A 207 -3.37 -16.32 -0.53
C VAL A 207 -3.69 -17.57 0.29
N ASN A 208 -4.09 -18.61 -0.43
CA ASN A 208 -4.37 -19.94 0.07
C ASN A 208 -5.35 -19.93 1.26
N GLN A 209 -5.03 -20.60 2.36
CA GLN A 209 -5.93 -20.71 3.51
C GLN A 209 -5.98 -19.43 4.32
N ILE A 210 -5.02 -18.50 4.11
CA ILE A 210 -4.82 -17.32 4.95
C ILE A 210 -4.70 -17.80 6.41
N SER A 211 -3.78 -18.75 6.66
CA SER A 211 -3.74 -19.56 7.88
C SER A 211 -3.62 -18.74 9.18
N ASP A 212 -3.02 -17.55 9.11
CA ASP A 212 -2.92 -16.63 10.25
C ASP A 212 -4.07 -15.60 10.32
N ASN A 213 -5.01 -15.67 9.38
CA ASN A 213 -6.19 -14.82 9.21
C ASN A 213 -5.84 -13.32 9.11
N LYS A 214 -4.67 -13.00 8.56
CA LYS A 214 -4.24 -11.63 8.35
C LYS A 214 -4.35 -11.23 6.89
N ASN A 215 -4.96 -10.08 6.67
CA ASN A 215 -4.87 -9.33 5.44
C ASN A 215 -3.44 -8.82 5.23
N GLN A 216 -2.98 -8.77 3.99
CA GLN A 216 -1.79 -8.04 3.58
C GLN A 216 -2.21 -6.79 2.78
N MET A 217 -2.06 -5.62 3.39
CA MET A 217 -2.28 -4.33 2.73
C MET A 217 -0.97 -3.85 2.11
N THR A 218 -0.94 -3.60 0.81
CA THR A 218 0.31 -3.34 0.08
C THR A 218 0.16 -2.17 -0.87
N LEU A 219 1.27 -1.45 -1.10
CA LEU A 219 1.37 -0.54 -2.24
C LEU A 219 2.45 -1.02 -3.21
N HIS A 220 2.14 -0.93 -4.51
CA HIS A 220 3.12 -1.08 -5.59
C HIS A 220 3.21 0.22 -6.38
N THR A 221 4.44 0.66 -6.63
CA THR A 221 4.73 1.92 -7.31
C THR A 221 5.89 1.77 -8.30
N THR A 222 6.13 2.81 -9.09
CA THR A 222 7.44 3.08 -9.69
C THR A 222 8.49 3.40 -8.61
N ASN A 223 9.74 3.67 -9.01
CA ASN A 223 10.84 3.92 -8.08
C ASN A 223 10.63 5.18 -7.21
N ASN A 224 11.42 5.32 -6.13
CA ASN A 224 11.42 6.49 -5.23
C ASN A 224 10.19 6.67 -4.33
N CYS A 225 9.53 5.57 -3.94
CA CYS A 225 8.52 5.56 -2.90
C CYS A 225 8.92 4.62 -1.75
N LYS A 226 9.16 5.16 -0.56
CA LYS A 226 9.56 4.40 0.63
C LYS A 226 8.80 4.80 1.89
N MET A 227 8.68 3.83 2.79
CA MET A 227 8.03 3.92 4.09
C MET A 227 9.04 3.81 5.24
N ASP A 228 10.22 4.42 5.09
CA ASP A 228 11.38 4.36 6.00
C ASP A 228 11.38 5.49 7.06
N ARG A 229 10.21 6.11 7.28
CA ARG A 229 10.00 7.23 8.19
C ARG A 229 8.99 6.84 9.27
N LYS A 230 8.59 7.79 10.10
CA LYS A 230 7.56 7.55 11.10
C LYS A 230 6.26 7.12 10.42
N ARG A 231 5.66 6.05 10.93
CA ARG A 231 4.33 5.55 10.57
C ARG A 231 3.50 5.44 11.85
N LYS A 232 2.20 5.67 11.76
CA LYS A 232 1.25 5.50 12.87
C LYS A 232 0.24 4.43 12.47
N GLN A 233 0.57 3.19 12.80
CA GLN A 233 -0.21 2.04 12.42
C GLN A 233 -0.23 0.97 13.51
N SER A 234 -1.34 0.24 13.59
CA SER A 234 -1.48 -0.92 14.48
C SER A 234 -0.98 -2.23 13.83
N GLY A 235 -0.90 -2.28 12.50
CA GLY A 235 -0.44 -3.42 11.73
C GLY A 235 1.09 -3.59 11.72
N THR A 236 1.54 -4.77 11.30
CA THR A 236 2.98 -5.12 11.28
C THR A 236 3.58 -4.92 9.91
N THR A 237 4.62 -4.09 9.80
CA THR A 237 5.36 -3.86 8.54
C THR A 237 6.01 -5.15 8.03
N ILE A 238 5.81 -5.42 6.74
CA ILE A 238 6.45 -6.52 5.99
C ILE A 238 7.66 -5.97 5.24
N HIS A 239 7.40 -4.95 4.42
CA HIS A 239 8.39 -4.29 3.58
C HIS A 239 8.14 -2.77 3.55
N GLU A 240 9.21 -2.00 3.35
CA GLU A 240 9.15 -0.53 3.35
C GLU A 240 9.39 0.09 1.98
N ASN A 241 9.82 -0.69 0.98
CA ASN A 241 10.07 -0.18 -0.38
C ASN A 241 8.91 -0.56 -1.30
N CYS A 242 8.17 0.44 -1.79
CA CYS A 242 6.97 0.21 -2.58
C CYS A 242 7.28 -0.05 -4.07
N TRP A 243 8.55 0.09 -4.48
CA TRP A 243 8.92 -0.09 -5.87
C TRP A 243 8.76 -1.54 -6.34
N ASN A 244 7.88 -1.73 -7.32
CA ASN A 244 7.52 -3.01 -7.93
C ASN A 244 8.73 -3.77 -8.53
N GLY A 245 9.81 -3.07 -8.88
CA GLY A 245 11.05 -3.65 -9.41
C GLY A 245 12.00 -4.20 -8.34
N THR A 246 11.57 -4.32 -7.08
CA THR A 246 12.36 -4.89 -5.98
C THR A 246 11.63 -6.02 -5.28
N ASN A 247 12.40 -6.91 -4.62
CA ASN A 247 11.89 -8.01 -3.80
C ASN A 247 10.80 -8.83 -4.52
N ASP A 248 11.03 -9.17 -5.80
CA ASP A 248 10.09 -9.95 -6.60
C ASP A 248 8.66 -9.38 -6.63
N ASN A 249 8.56 -8.04 -6.76
CA ASN A 249 7.30 -7.30 -6.74
C ASN A 249 6.56 -7.36 -5.40
N ALA A 250 7.22 -7.56 -4.26
CA ALA A 250 6.53 -7.63 -2.96
C ALA A 250 5.89 -6.30 -2.50
N GLY A 251 6.26 -5.15 -3.09
CA GLY A 251 5.77 -3.84 -2.68
C GLY A 251 6.12 -3.49 -1.23
N CYS A 252 5.44 -2.49 -0.67
CA CYS A 252 5.56 -2.14 0.74
C CYS A 252 4.31 -2.61 1.50
N GLY A 253 4.37 -3.81 2.08
CA GLY A 253 3.23 -4.46 2.74
C GLY A 253 3.13 -4.22 4.25
N VAL A 254 1.92 -4.33 4.77
CA VAL A 254 1.57 -4.35 6.20
C VAL A 254 0.57 -5.46 6.47
N TYR A 255 0.86 -6.33 7.45
CA TYR A 255 -0.12 -7.30 7.94
C TYR A 255 -1.13 -6.65 8.89
N GLY A 256 -2.42 -7.01 8.70
CA GLY A 256 -3.54 -6.64 9.57
C GLY A 256 -3.65 -7.48 10.86
N SER A 257 -4.81 -7.43 11.51
CA SER A 257 -5.14 -8.27 12.67
C SER A 257 -5.51 -9.71 12.26
N SER A 258 -5.62 -10.64 13.21
CA SER A 258 -6.08 -12.03 12.95
C SER A 258 -7.56 -12.15 12.61
N THR A 259 -8.27 -11.04 12.48
CA THR A 259 -9.69 -10.96 12.09
C THR A 259 -9.85 -10.17 10.80
N SER A 260 -8.74 -9.84 10.13
CA SER A 260 -8.74 -8.88 9.03
C SER A 260 -8.99 -9.53 7.67
N MET A 261 -8.81 -10.85 7.53
CA MET A 261 -9.18 -11.59 6.33
C MET A 261 -9.41 -13.08 6.62
N GLY A 262 -9.98 -13.79 5.65
CA GLY A 262 -10.17 -15.24 5.69
C GLY A 262 -11.19 -15.69 6.74
N GLN A 263 -10.94 -16.85 7.35
CA GLN A 263 -11.88 -17.44 8.31
C GLN A 263 -12.12 -16.53 9.53
N GLY A 264 -11.08 -15.87 10.03
CA GLY A 264 -11.16 -14.94 11.16
C GLY A 264 -12.12 -13.79 10.88
N PHE A 265 -12.01 -13.17 9.71
CA PHE A 265 -12.91 -12.11 9.24
C PHE A 265 -14.35 -12.59 9.11
N ASN A 266 -14.55 -13.77 8.49
CA ASN A 266 -15.88 -14.32 8.27
C ASN A 266 -16.58 -14.69 9.60
N ASN A 267 -15.83 -15.16 10.60
CA ASN A 267 -16.35 -15.52 11.92
C ASN A 267 -16.86 -14.32 12.72
N VAL A 268 -16.31 -13.12 12.50
CA VAL A 268 -16.77 -11.88 13.14
C VAL A 268 -17.84 -11.15 12.31
N GLY A 269 -18.39 -11.79 11.27
CA GLY A 269 -19.41 -11.19 10.40
C GLY A 269 -18.86 -10.19 9.39
N GLY A 270 -17.56 -10.29 9.09
CA GLY A 270 -16.81 -9.37 8.26
C GLY A 270 -16.59 -8.02 8.92
N GLY A 271 -16.62 -6.96 8.13
CA GLY A 271 -16.27 -5.62 8.59
C GLY A 271 -16.22 -4.60 7.47
N VAL A 272 -15.69 -3.43 7.81
CA VAL A 272 -15.47 -2.33 6.87
C VAL A 272 -13.98 -2.08 6.71
N TYR A 273 -13.54 -2.01 5.46
CA TYR A 273 -12.26 -1.43 5.09
C TYR A 273 -12.45 0.00 4.62
N ALA A 274 -11.74 0.94 5.25
CA ALA A 274 -11.73 2.34 4.85
C ALA A 274 -10.34 2.73 4.34
N VAL A 275 -10.26 3.38 3.17
CA VAL A 275 -9.01 3.84 2.56
C VAL A 275 -9.09 5.35 2.36
N GLU A 276 -8.28 6.11 3.10
CA GLU A 276 -8.08 7.52 2.83
C GLU A 276 -6.83 7.69 1.95
N TRP A 277 -7.03 8.08 0.70
CA TRP A 277 -5.97 8.35 -0.27
C TRP A 277 -5.96 9.83 -0.64
N ARG A 278 -4.86 10.52 -0.29
CA ARG A 278 -4.63 11.95 -0.56
C ARG A 278 -3.15 12.28 -0.64
N ASP A 279 -2.81 13.53 -0.95
CA ASP A 279 -1.40 13.96 -1.10
C ASP A 279 -0.53 13.67 0.13
N ALA A 280 -1.12 13.75 1.33
CA ALA A 280 -0.42 13.47 2.58
C ALA A 280 0.02 12.00 2.75
N GLY A 281 -0.62 11.06 2.06
CA GLY A 281 -0.41 9.61 2.25
C GLY A 281 -1.66 8.78 1.99
N ILE A 282 -1.49 7.47 2.13
CA ILE A 282 -2.57 6.49 2.08
C ILE A 282 -2.71 5.83 3.45
N ARG A 283 -3.91 5.82 4.02
CA ARG A 283 -4.21 5.18 5.30
C ARG A 283 -5.35 4.19 5.14
N ILE A 284 -5.19 2.99 5.71
CA ILE A 284 -6.17 1.92 5.62
C ILE A 284 -6.60 1.50 7.02
N TRP A 285 -7.90 1.51 7.29
CA TRP A 285 -8.50 1.02 8.53
C TRP A 285 -9.31 -0.24 8.25
N HIS A 286 -9.24 -1.18 9.18
CA HIS A 286 -10.16 -2.30 9.30
C HIS A 286 -11.00 -2.13 10.57
N PHE A 287 -12.31 -2.05 10.41
CA PHE A 287 -13.28 -2.09 11.51
C PHE A 287 -14.03 -3.42 11.46
N GLU A 288 -13.95 -4.20 12.54
CA GLU A 288 -14.79 -5.40 12.68
C GLU A 288 -16.26 -5.01 12.69
N ARG A 289 -17.14 -5.93 12.25
CA ARG A 289 -18.59 -5.70 12.08
C ARG A 289 -19.24 -4.96 13.26
N ASP A 290 -18.97 -5.38 14.49
CA ASP A 290 -19.58 -4.82 15.70
C ASP A 290 -18.86 -3.58 16.25
N SER A 291 -17.82 -3.10 15.56
CA SER A 291 -16.99 -1.94 15.94
C SER A 291 -16.87 -0.90 14.83
N ILE A 292 -17.77 -0.94 13.85
CA ILE A 292 -17.85 0.08 12.78
C ILE A 292 -18.21 1.43 13.42
N PRO A 293 -17.44 2.51 13.19
CA PRO A 293 -17.79 3.84 13.68
C PRO A 293 -19.12 4.33 13.13
N ASP A 294 -19.89 5.07 13.95
CA ASP A 294 -21.20 5.61 13.56
C ASP A 294 -21.14 6.45 12.29
N ASP A 295 -20.03 7.13 12.00
CA ASP A 295 -19.87 7.97 10.82
C ASP A 295 -19.44 7.21 9.55
N VAL A 296 -19.06 5.94 9.70
CA VAL A 296 -18.72 5.02 8.63
C VAL A 296 -19.92 4.15 8.27
N ASP A 297 -20.76 3.77 9.23
CA ASP A 297 -21.94 2.93 9.03
C ASP A 297 -22.84 3.47 7.90
N SER A 298 -23.28 2.62 6.99
CA SER A 298 -24.16 3.00 5.87
C SER A 298 -25.60 3.27 6.30
N SER A 299 -26.01 2.78 7.47
CA SER A 299 -27.35 2.94 8.03
C SER A 299 -27.56 4.29 8.71
N THR A 300 -26.48 5.04 8.97
CA THR A 300 -26.51 6.35 9.62
C THR A 300 -26.30 7.46 8.57
N ALA A 301 -27.04 8.56 8.69
CA ALA A 301 -26.93 9.70 7.77
C ALA A 301 -25.71 10.61 8.09
N SER A 302 -24.54 10.02 8.31
CA SER A 302 -23.31 10.74 8.68
C SER A 302 -22.33 10.88 7.51
N THR A 303 -21.46 11.88 7.63
CA THR A 303 -20.33 12.06 6.74
C THR A 303 -19.08 11.49 7.41
N PRO A 304 -18.39 10.50 6.80
CA PRO A 304 -17.15 9.95 7.33
C PRO A 304 -16.09 11.01 7.64
N ASP A 305 -15.48 10.93 8.83
CA ASP A 305 -14.38 11.78 9.31
C ASP A 305 -13.20 10.94 9.83
N PRO A 306 -12.25 10.61 8.93
CA PRO A 306 -11.04 9.86 9.27
C PRO A 306 -10.16 10.49 10.36
N SER A 307 -10.35 11.77 10.71
CA SER A 307 -9.59 12.39 11.80
C SER A 307 -10.01 11.92 13.20
N THR A 308 -11.14 11.21 13.29
CA THR A 308 -11.72 10.72 14.56
C THR A 308 -11.54 9.22 14.80
N TRP A 309 -11.12 8.45 13.79
CA TRP A 309 -11.07 6.98 13.84
C TRP A 309 -9.86 6.39 14.59
N GLY A 310 -8.93 7.23 15.03
CA GLY A 310 -7.72 6.78 15.71
C GLY A 310 -6.65 6.26 14.75
N GLU A 311 -5.87 5.29 15.23
CA GLU A 311 -4.72 4.73 14.50
C GLU A 311 -5.18 3.80 13.37
N ALA A 312 -4.56 3.93 12.20
CA ALA A 312 -4.87 3.12 11.03
C ALA A 312 -4.29 1.70 11.17
N SER A 313 -4.88 0.72 10.46
CA SER A 313 -4.31 -0.62 10.36
C SER A 313 -3.01 -0.62 9.56
N ALA A 314 -2.97 0.14 8.46
CA ALA A 314 -1.77 0.41 7.69
C ALA A 314 -1.65 1.91 7.38
N ASP A 315 -0.44 2.45 7.50
CA ASP A 315 -0.15 3.86 7.25
C ASP A 315 1.02 3.99 6.28
N PHE A 316 0.77 4.61 5.14
CA PHE A 316 1.71 4.84 4.04
C PHE A 316 1.90 6.34 3.81
N PRO A 317 2.69 7.01 4.67
CA PRO A 317 2.82 8.46 4.65
C PRO A 317 3.63 8.96 3.44
N GLY A 318 3.24 10.09 2.87
CA GLY A 318 3.93 10.73 1.74
C GLY A 318 5.26 11.43 2.10
N THR A 319 5.98 10.96 3.12
CA THR A 319 7.20 11.63 3.62
C THR A 319 8.41 11.38 2.69
N ASP A 320 8.60 10.13 2.30
CA ASP A 320 9.64 9.69 1.36
C ASP A 320 8.99 8.98 0.14
N CYS A 321 7.77 9.41 -0.19
CA CYS A 321 6.98 8.93 -1.32
C CYS A 321 6.05 10.05 -1.80
N ASP A 322 6.22 10.54 -3.02
CA ASP A 322 5.30 11.52 -3.61
C ASP A 322 4.05 10.79 -4.13
N ILE A 323 3.01 10.73 -3.30
CA ILE A 323 1.77 9.99 -3.56
C ILE A 323 1.12 10.47 -4.86
N GLY A 324 1.02 11.78 -5.07
CA GLY A 324 0.41 12.36 -6.27
C GLY A 324 1.20 12.06 -7.55
N SER A 325 2.48 11.70 -7.44
CA SER A 325 3.31 11.24 -8.57
C SER A 325 3.14 9.75 -8.90
N HIS A 326 2.77 8.92 -7.92
CA HIS A 326 2.71 7.46 -8.05
C HIS A 326 1.32 6.91 -8.24
N PHE A 327 0.27 7.59 -7.76
CA PHE A 327 -1.10 7.09 -7.78
C PHE A 327 -1.99 8.07 -8.55
N ARG A 328 -2.72 7.59 -9.57
CA ARG A 328 -3.70 8.38 -10.33
C ARG A 328 -4.60 7.48 -11.17
N ASN A 329 -5.77 7.99 -11.56
CA ASN A 329 -6.69 7.30 -12.47
C ASN A 329 -7.04 5.86 -12.04
N MET A 330 -7.29 5.65 -10.75
CA MET A 330 -7.48 4.32 -10.18
C MET A 330 -8.93 3.88 -10.27
N SER A 331 -9.15 2.69 -10.82
CA SER A 331 -10.40 1.92 -10.70
C SER A 331 -10.33 1.02 -9.48
N ILE A 332 -11.50 0.67 -8.92
CA ILE A 332 -11.64 -0.42 -7.96
C ILE A 332 -11.61 -1.74 -8.74
N VAL A 333 -10.84 -2.71 -8.27
CA VAL A 333 -10.76 -4.05 -8.84
C VAL A 333 -11.12 -5.07 -7.76
N VAL A 334 -11.93 -6.06 -8.14
CA VAL A 334 -12.25 -7.22 -7.29
C VAL A 334 -12.00 -8.48 -8.10
N ASN A 335 -11.24 -9.41 -7.55
CA ASN A 335 -11.04 -10.71 -8.17
C ASN A 335 -10.85 -11.83 -7.14
N ILE A 336 -10.91 -13.06 -7.66
CA ILE A 336 -10.37 -14.25 -7.02
C ILE A 336 -9.50 -14.96 -8.06
N ASP A 337 -8.20 -14.72 -8.00
CA ASP A 337 -7.24 -15.51 -8.77
C ASP A 337 -7.02 -16.89 -8.09
N LEU A 338 -6.37 -17.81 -8.79
CA LEU A 338 -6.07 -19.14 -8.30
C LEU A 338 -4.62 -19.52 -8.64
N CYS A 339 -3.84 -19.97 -7.66
CA CYS A 339 -2.41 -20.28 -7.83
C CYS A 339 -1.56 -19.06 -8.23
N GLY A 340 -1.01 -19.04 -9.44
CA GLY A 340 -0.17 -17.94 -9.90
C GLY A 340 1.19 -17.86 -9.25
N SER A 341 1.87 -16.75 -9.53
CA SER A 341 3.23 -16.46 -9.06
C SER A 341 3.36 -16.45 -7.53
N TRP A 342 2.29 -16.10 -6.82
CA TRP A 342 2.28 -16.04 -5.36
C TRP A 342 1.64 -17.26 -4.71
N ALA A 343 0.31 -17.41 -4.80
CA ALA A 343 -0.41 -18.47 -4.10
C ALA A 343 -0.01 -19.88 -4.56
N GLY A 344 0.44 -20.02 -5.81
CA GLY A 344 0.88 -21.29 -6.39
C GLY A 344 2.35 -21.63 -6.18
N SER A 345 3.16 -20.74 -5.61
CA SER A 345 4.57 -21.01 -5.33
C SER A 345 4.71 -22.08 -4.24
N ASP A 346 5.66 -23.01 -4.36
CA ASP A 346 5.83 -24.11 -3.40
C ASP A 346 6.08 -23.59 -1.97
N ALA A 347 6.84 -22.49 -1.84
CA ALA A 347 7.13 -21.86 -0.55
C ALA A 347 5.88 -21.36 0.18
N VAL A 348 4.83 -20.99 -0.55
CA VAL A 348 3.59 -20.45 0.02
C VAL A 348 2.49 -21.52 0.06
N TYR A 349 2.28 -22.25 -1.03
CA TYR A 349 1.27 -23.29 -1.14
C TYR A 349 1.60 -24.51 -0.27
N THR A 350 2.81 -25.04 -0.41
CA THR A 350 3.21 -26.31 0.22
C THR A 350 3.85 -26.07 1.58
N ASP A 351 4.83 -25.16 1.67
CA ASP A 351 5.64 -25.02 2.88
C ASP A 351 4.96 -24.18 3.96
N GLN A 352 4.27 -23.10 3.58
CA GLN A 352 3.61 -22.20 4.53
C GLN A 352 2.20 -22.66 4.92
N ASP A 353 1.36 -22.97 3.92
CA ASP A 353 -0.07 -23.28 4.15
C ASP A 353 -0.41 -24.79 4.09
N GLU A 354 0.60 -25.65 3.89
CA GLU A 354 0.50 -27.10 3.93
C GLU A 354 -0.61 -27.67 3.01
N CYS A 355 -0.83 -27.03 1.86
CA CYS A 355 -1.88 -27.41 0.93
C CYS A 355 -1.52 -28.71 0.17
N PRO A 356 -2.51 -29.55 -0.16
CA PRO A 356 -2.25 -30.86 -0.74
C PRO A 356 -1.93 -30.79 -2.25
N GLY A 357 -1.03 -31.67 -2.70
CA GLY A 357 -0.67 -31.83 -4.10
C GLY A 357 0.05 -30.61 -4.67
N THR A 358 0.02 -30.44 -5.99
CA THR A 358 0.41 -29.18 -6.62
C THR A 358 -0.80 -28.25 -6.71
N CYS A 359 -0.60 -26.94 -6.63
CA CYS A 359 -1.70 -25.97 -6.67
C CYS A 359 -2.61 -26.16 -7.90
N THR A 360 -2.03 -26.29 -9.10
CA THR A 360 -2.78 -26.47 -10.35
C THR A 360 -3.59 -27.77 -10.35
N SER A 361 -3.03 -28.87 -9.85
CA SER A 361 -3.73 -30.15 -9.75
C SER A 361 -4.87 -30.08 -8.73
N TYR A 362 -4.63 -29.42 -7.59
CA TYR A 362 -5.66 -29.24 -6.57
C TYR A 362 -6.83 -28.40 -7.10
N VAL A 363 -6.53 -27.23 -7.68
CA VAL A 363 -7.53 -26.34 -8.29
C VAL A 363 -8.30 -27.05 -9.39
N THR A 364 -7.66 -27.85 -10.24
CA THR A 364 -8.32 -28.56 -11.35
C THR A 364 -9.29 -29.65 -10.88
N ASN A 365 -8.99 -30.33 -9.77
CA ASN A 365 -9.66 -31.59 -9.41
C ASN A 365 -10.56 -31.54 -8.16
N ASN A 366 -10.64 -30.39 -7.47
CA ASN A 366 -11.33 -30.31 -6.18
C ASN A 366 -12.38 -29.17 -6.13
N ALA A 367 -13.31 -29.13 -7.09
CA ALA A 367 -14.29 -28.04 -7.22
C ALA A 367 -15.05 -27.68 -5.94
N THR A 368 -15.50 -28.66 -5.18
CA THR A 368 -16.28 -28.42 -3.95
C THR A 368 -15.46 -27.79 -2.83
N GLN A 369 -14.12 -27.80 -2.91
CA GLN A 369 -13.27 -27.14 -1.91
C GLN A 369 -13.27 -25.61 -2.04
N PHE A 370 -13.84 -25.07 -3.12
CA PHE A 370 -13.98 -23.63 -3.38
C PHE A 370 -15.33 -23.07 -2.90
N GLU A 371 -16.13 -23.83 -2.13
CA GLU A 371 -17.41 -23.35 -1.56
C GLU A 371 -17.25 -22.09 -0.68
N LYS A 372 -16.07 -21.91 -0.08
CA LYS A 372 -15.73 -20.74 0.72
C LYS A 372 -14.98 -19.66 -0.06
N ALA A 373 -14.72 -19.88 -1.35
CA ALA A 373 -14.02 -18.95 -2.21
C ALA A 373 -15.00 -17.96 -2.84
N TYR A 374 -15.60 -17.11 -2.01
CA TYR A 374 -16.49 -16.05 -2.45
C TYR A 374 -16.35 -14.77 -1.62
N TRP A 375 -16.48 -13.65 -2.31
CA TRP A 375 -16.71 -12.35 -1.72
C TRP A 375 -18.20 -12.14 -1.51
N GLU A 376 -18.57 -11.51 -0.40
CA GLU A 376 -19.91 -10.98 -0.17
C GLU A 376 -19.82 -9.54 0.32
N PHE A 377 -20.54 -8.64 -0.34
CA PHE A 377 -20.48 -7.20 -0.13
C PHE A 377 -21.85 -6.66 0.21
N ASN A 378 -21.92 -5.73 1.18
CA ASN A 378 -23.12 -4.91 1.38
C ASN A 378 -23.11 -3.72 0.43
N SER A 379 -22.04 -2.92 0.46
CA SER A 379 -21.89 -1.72 -0.38
C SER A 379 -20.43 -1.28 -0.50
N PHE A 380 -20.09 -0.66 -1.63
CA PHE A 380 -18.89 0.17 -1.76
C PHE A 380 -19.29 1.63 -1.92
N ARG A 381 -18.67 2.53 -1.15
CA ARG A 381 -18.95 3.97 -1.22
C ARG A 381 -17.65 4.75 -1.42
N VAL A 382 -17.68 5.72 -2.32
CA VAL A 382 -16.54 6.59 -2.62
C VAL A 382 -16.91 8.04 -2.32
N TYR A 383 -16.07 8.70 -1.55
CA TYR A 383 -16.21 10.10 -1.18
C TYR A 383 -15.00 10.90 -1.65
N THR A 384 -15.18 12.16 -1.99
CA THR A 384 -14.08 13.08 -2.34
C THR A 384 -14.12 14.33 -1.49
N ALA A 385 -12.97 14.98 -1.35
CA ALA A 385 -12.83 16.28 -0.70
C ALA A 385 -12.45 17.33 -1.74
N ALA A 386 -13.19 18.45 -1.79
CA ALA A 386 -13.00 19.47 -2.82
C ALA A 386 -11.57 20.08 -2.85
N SER A 387 -10.90 20.17 -1.70
CA SER A 387 -9.53 20.68 -1.60
C SER A 387 -8.50 19.79 -2.28
N GLU A 388 -8.72 18.47 -2.31
CA GLU A 388 -7.83 17.50 -2.96
C GLU A 388 -8.09 17.45 -4.47
N ALA A 389 -9.36 17.54 -4.89
CA ALA A 389 -9.73 17.61 -6.30
C ALA A 389 -9.09 18.83 -6.99
N ALA A 390 -9.07 19.99 -6.32
CA ALA A 390 -8.43 21.20 -6.82
C ALA A 390 -6.89 21.09 -6.89
N ALA A 391 -6.24 20.46 -5.89
CA ALA A 391 -4.79 20.26 -5.88
C ALA A 391 -4.31 19.39 -7.04
N SER A 392 -5.06 18.33 -7.38
CA SER A 392 -4.75 17.45 -8.52
C SER A 392 -4.75 18.21 -9.87
N THR A 393 -5.61 19.22 -10.03
CA THR A 393 -5.63 20.06 -11.24
C THR A 393 -4.51 21.11 -11.27
N ALA A 394 -4.03 21.58 -10.12
CA ALA A 394 -2.97 22.58 -10.03
C ALA A 394 -1.57 21.99 -10.27
N ALA A 395 -1.33 20.73 -9.88
CA ALA A 395 -0.07 20.03 -10.13
C ALA A 395 0.18 19.73 -11.63
N GLY A 396 -0.88 19.70 -12.44
CA GLY A 396 -0.79 19.60 -13.92
C GLY A 396 -0.50 20.93 -14.64
N GLY A 397 -0.43 22.04 -13.90
CA GLY A 397 -0.32 23.39 -14.44
C GLY A 397 1.01 24.08 -14.15
N SER A 398 2.16 23.46 -14.47
CA SER A 398 3.41 24.24 -14.57
C SER A 398 3.44 25.01 -15.90
N THR A 399 3.11 26.29 -15.78
CA THR A 399 3.12 27.34 -16.80
C THR A 399 4.41 27.41 -17.61
N ALA A 400 4.31 27.14 -18.92
CA ALA A 400 5.22 27.69 -19.92
C ALA A 400 4.81 29.14 -20.20
N THR A 401 5.49 30.10 -19.57
CA THR A 401 5.41 31.52 -19.93
C THR A 401 5.96 31.73 -21.35
N SER A 402 5.08 31.90 -22.34
CA SER A 402 5.43 32.52 -23.61
C SER A 402 4.97 33.98 -23.59
N THR A 403 5.94 34.88 -23.66
CA THR A 403 5.77 36.32 -23.81
C THR A 403 5.08 36.63 -25.14
N ALA A 404 3.83 37.08 -25.09
CA ALA A 404 3.13 37.64 -26.25
C ALA A 404 3.42 39.16 -26.34
N VAL A 405 4.15 39.55 -27.39
CA VAL A 405 4.25 40.94 -27.85
C VAL A 405 3.03 41.23 -28.73
N GLY A 406 2.33 42.33 -28.45
CA GLY A 406 1.08 42.68 -29.10
C GLY A 406 1.17 43.60 -30.33
N GLN A 407 -0.02 43.82 -30.90
CA GLN A 407 -0.46 44.76 -31.96
C GLN A 407 -0.31 44.27 -33.42
N SER A 408 -1.26 44.50 -34.35
CA SER A 408 -2.47 45.34 -34.37
C SER A 408 -3.46 44.88 -35.45
N SER A 409 -4.70 45.35 -35.32
CA SER A 409 -5.90 45.12 -36.15
C SER A 409 -5.91 45.82 -37.52
N VAL A 410 -6.55 45.20 -38.52
CA VAL A 410 -7.28 45.90 -39.60
C VAL A 410 -8.51 45.07 -40.01
N ALA A 411 -9.68 45.72 -40.09
CA ALA A 411 -10.96 45.18 -40.53
C ALA A 411 -11.28 45.64 -41.96
N THR A 412 -11.94 44.81 -42.79
CA THR A 412 -13.06 45.23 -43.69
C THR A 412 -13.76 44.06 -44.42
N THR A 413 -15.07 43.92 -44.15
CA THR A 413 -16.26 43.74 -45.04
C THR A 413 -16.32 42.72 -46.20
N SER A 414 -17.26 41.77 -46.04
CA SER A 414 -18.43 41.37 -46.87
C SER A 414 -18.34 41.19 -48.40
N ALA A 415 -18.76 40.01 -48.88
CA ALA A 415 -19.78 39.85 -49.93
C ALA A 415 -20.35 38.40 -50.00
N VAL A 416 -21.66 38.32 -50.25
CA VAL A 416 -22.56 37.16 -50.30
C VAL A 416 -22.64 36.60 -51.72
N ALA A 417 -22.82 35.28 -51.88
CA ALA A 417 -23.56 34.71 -53.01
C ALA A 417 -24.21 33.36 -52.64
N THR A 418 -25.54 33.40 -52.56
CA THR A 418 -26.53 32.32 -52.54
C THR A 418 -26.59 31.53 -53.85
N THR A 419 -26.92 30.23 -53.79
CA THR A 419 -27.94 29.61 -54.66
C THR A 419 -28.58 28.38 -54.00
N SER A 420 -29.86 28.20 -54.33
CA SER A 420 -30.87 27.42 -53.62
C SER A 420 -31.10 26.01 -54.19
N ALA A 421 -31.83 25.22 -53.39
CA ALA A 421 -32.34 23.86 -53.56
C ALA A 421 -33.18 23.55 -54.82
N VAL A 422 -33.49 22.26 -55.03
CA VAL A 422 -34.86 21.69 -55.09
C VAL A 422 -34.85 20.14 -55.13
N GLN A 423 -35.80 19.54 -54.40
CA GLN A 423 -36.17 18.12 -54.32
C GLN A 423 -36.95 17.59 -55.54
N GLN A 424 -36.98 16.27 -55.76
CA GLN A 424 -38.22 15.49 -55.92
C GLN A 424 -37.97 13.97 -55.87
N GLY A 425 -38.89 13.21 -55.23
CA GLY A 425 -38.93 11.73 -55.22
C GLY A 425 -39.78 11.13 -56.36
N PRO A 426 -40.49 10.00 -56.15
CA PRO A 426 -40.00 8.63 -56.36
C PRO A 426 -40.83 7.79 -57.36
N GLY A 427 -40.26 6.66 -57.82
CA GLY A 427 -40.90 5.59 -58.62
C GLY A 427 -39.79 4.65 -59.13
N GLY A 428 -39.82 3.32 -59.05
CA GLY A 428 -40.87 2.36 -59.41
C GLY A 428 -40.32 1.50 -60.57
N ASP A 429 -40.55 0.18 -60.53
CA ASP A 429 -40.24 -0.87 -61.54
C ASP A 429 -38.82 -1.49 -61.50
N GLN A 430 -38.66 -2.75 -61.06
CA GLN A 430 -39.00 -4.06 -61.65
C GLN A 430 -37.95 -4.60 -62.64
N ASN A 431 -37.73 -5.93 -62.52
CA ASN A 431 -37.13 -6.85 -63.49
C ASN A 431 -35.59 -6.84 -63.63
N ASN A 432 -34.88 -7.96 -63.80
CA ASN A 432 -35.18 -9.40 -63.80
C ASN A 432 -33.83 -10.13 -63.96
N ASN A 433 -33.78 -11.42 -63.59
CA ASN A 433 -32.86 -12.44 -64.13
C ASN A 433 -31.33 -12.23 -63.90
N ASN A 434 -30.50 -13.24 -63.60
CA ASN A 434 -30.63 -14.67 -63.79
C ASN A 434 -29.43 -15.39 -63.13
N ASN A 435 -29.70 -16.57 -62.59
CA ASN A 435 -28.99 -17.82 -62.86
C ASN A 435 -27.51 -18.06 -62.49
N ASN A 436 -27.39 -19.08 -61.63
CA ASN A 436 -26.73 -20.37 -61.88
C ASN A 436 -25.24 -20.57 -61.50
N ASN A 437 -25.12 -21.41 -60.46
CA ASN A 437 -24.62 -22.79 -60.49
C ASN A 437 -23.12 -23.12 -60.31
N ASN A 438 -22.96 -24.07 -59.38
CA ASN A 438 -22.06 -25.23 -59.34
C ASN A 438 -20.54 -25.00 -59.19
N ASN A 439 -19.87 -25.49 -58.13
CA ASN A 439 -19.66 -26.89 -57.67
C ASN A 439 -18.43 -27.52 -58.34
N ASN A 440 -17.35 -27.77 -57.58
CA ASN A 440 -16.72 -29.11 -57.42
C ASN A 440 -15.39 -29.11 -56.63
N ASN A 441 -15.37 -29.95 -55.58
CA ASN A 441 -14.44 -31.05 -55.27
C ASN A 441 -13.06 -31.15 -55.96
N ASN A 442 -12.01 -31.39 -55.17
CA ASN A 442 -11.42 -32.72 -54.79
C ASN A 442 -10.04 -32.47 -54.13
N ASN A 443 -9.72 -33.01 -52.94
CA ASN A 443 -9.20 -34.37 -52.67
C ASN A 443 -7.89 -34.65 -53.45
N GLY A 444 -6.74 -35.04 -52.92
CA GLY A 444 -6.26 -35.53 -51.63
C GLY A 444 -4.91 -36.26 -51.90
N GLY A 445 -4.15 -36.61 -50.86
CA GLY A 445 -3.12 -37.65 -50.94
C GLY A 445 -1.70 -37.25 -50.50
N GLY A 446 -1.26 -37.87 -49.40
CA GLY A 446 0.09 -37.83 -48.83
C GLY A 446 0.08 -38.40 -47.43
#